data_AF-A0A522G3P3-F1
#
_entry.id   AF-A0A522G3P3-F1
#
_cell.length_a   1.000
_cell.length_b   1.000
_cell.length_c   1.000
_cell.angle_alpha   90.00
_cell.angle_beta   90.00
_cell.angle_gamma   90.00
#
_symmetry.space_group_name_H-M   'P 1'
#
loop_
_entity.id
_entity.type
_entity.pdbx_description
1 polymer ?
#
loop_
_entity_poly.entity_id
_entity_poly.type
_entity_poly.pdbx_seq_one_letter_code
_entity_poly.pdbx_strand_id
1 'polypeptide(L)'
;MLMAIGMNRRRVFSMIMLETIFLTLVGAVAGMVAGWLIVEALGKSGIHFSSWGEGFEAIGFAAKVYPVITPSFFIIITIMVIFTAIISSIWPARKALKLIPVEALRTE
;
A
#
# COMPACT_ATOMS: atom_id res chain seq x y z
N MET A 1 -9.20 5.63 -26.15
CA MET A 1 -8.12 5.67 -27.16
C MET A 1 -7.46 4.32 -27.45
N LEU A 2 -6.82 3.62 -26.49
CA LEU A 2 -6.07 2.37 -26.78
C LEU A 2 -6.87 1.28 -27.50
N MET A 3 -8.12 1.02 -27.07
CA MET A 3 -9.01 0.08 -27.76
C MET A 3 -9.39 0.52 -29.19
N ALA A 4 -9.37 1.83 -29.48
CA ALA A 4 -9.66 2.37 -30.81
C ALA A 4 -8.49 2.19 -31.79
N ILE A 5 -7.27 2.04 -31.28
CA ILE A 5 -6.04 1.79 -32.08
C ILE A 5 -5.82 0.25 -32.27
N GLY A 6 -6.82 -0.57 -31.92
CA GLY A 6 -6.79 -2.02 -32.17
C GLY A 6 -6.27 -2.90 -31.02
N MET A 7 -6.04 -2.33 -29.82
CA MET A 7 -5.68 -3.14 -28.65
C MET A 7 -6.88 -3.98 -28.18
N ASN A 8 -6.69 -5.29 -28.09
CA ASN A 8 -7.70 -6.21 -27.56
C ASN A 8 -7.97 -5.94 -26.06
N ARG A 9 -9.22 -6.13 -25.61
CA ARG A 9 -9.68 -5.95 -24.23
C ARG A 9 -8.80 -6.68 -23.22
N ARG A 10 -8.36 -7.91 -23.53
CA ARG A 10 -7.44 -8.67 -22.66
C ARG A 10 -6.09 -7.97 -22.45
N ARG A 11 -5.52 -7.34 -23.48
CA ARG A 11 -4.25 -6.60 -23.36
C ARG A 11 -4.40 -5.35 -22.49
N VAL A 12 -5.51 -4.62 -22.64
CA VAL A 12 -5.81 -3.45 -21.80
C VAL A 12 -5.94 -3.87 -20.34
N PHE A 13 -6.65 -4.96 -20.06
CA PHE A 13 -6.79 -5.50 -18.70
C PHE A 13 -5.43 -5.86 -18.10
N SER A 14 -4.63 -6.67 -18.81
CA SER A 14 -3.32 -7.09 -18.33
C SER A 14 -2.38 -5.92 -18.10
N MET A 15 -2.41 -4.89 -18.95
CA MET A 15 -1.61 -3.68 -18.79
C MET A 15 -1.97 -2.93 -17.50
N ILE A 16 -3.27 -2.66 -17.25
CA ILE A 16 -3.72 -1.98 -16.02
C ILE A 16 -3.36 -2.79 -14.77
N MET A 17 -3.57 -4.11 -14.80
CA MET A 17 -3.23 -4.98 -13.66
C MET A 17 -1.72 -4.97 -13.39
N LEU A 18 -0.91 -5.06 -14.44
CA LEU A 18 0.54 -5.08 -14.33
C LEU A 18 1.09 -3.73 -13.83
N GLU A 19 0.59 -2.62 -14.35
CA GLU A 19 0.91 -1.28 -13.88
C GLU A 19 0.57 -1.10 -12.39
N THR A 20 -0.62 -1.54 -11.98
CA THR A 20 -1.03 -1.51 -10.57
C THR A 20 -0.06 -2.31 -9.71
N ILE A 21 0.30 -3.53 -10.11
CA ILE A 21 1.24 -4.38 -9.37
C ILE A 21 2.62 -3.70 -9.26
N PHE A 22 3.15 -3.16 -10.36
CA PHE A 22 4.45 -2.48 -10.33
C PHE A 22 4.45 -1.23 -9.44
N LEU A 23 3.44 -0.36 -9.58
CA LEU A 23 3.29 0.81 -8.72
C LEU A 23 3.17 0.43 -7.24
N THR A 24 2.40 -0.62 -6.96
CA THR A 24 2.22 -1.14 -5.60
C THR A 24 3.53 -1.69 -5.05
N LEU A 25 4.30 -2.44 -5.83
CA LEU A 25 5.58 -3.00 -5.38
C LEU A 25 6.58 -1.88 -5.06
N VAL A 26 6.69 -0.87 -5.92
CA VAL A 26 7.56 0.29 -5.69
C VAL A 26 7.11 1.05 -4.43
N GLY A 27 5.81 1.31 -4.28
CA GLY A 27 5.25 1.94 -3.09
C GLY A 27 5.46 1.13 -1.82
N ALA A 28 5.33 -0.20 -1.89
CA ALA A 28 5.55 -1.10 -0.77
C ALA A 28 7.03 -1.10 -0.33
N VAL A 29 7.98 -1.16 -1.26
CA VAL A 29 9.41 -1.07 -0.96
C VAL A 29 9.74 0.27 -0.33
N ALA A 30 9.29 1.38 -0.93
CA ALA A 30 9.52 2.72 -0.37
C ALA A 30 8.91 2.88 1.03
N GLY A 31 7.68 2.40 1.23
CA GLY A 31 6.98 2.44 2.51
C GLY A 31 7.66 1.56 3.57
N MET A 32 8.16 0.38 3.20
CA MET A 32 8.91 -0.50 4.11
C MET A 32 10.22 0.14 4.56
N VAL A 33 10.98 0.72 3.63
CA VAL A 33 12.23 1.42 3.96
C VAL A 33 11.95 2.61 4.88
N ALA A 34 10.94 3.43 4.56
CA ALA A 34 10.56 4.56 5.41
C ALA A 34 10.11 4.10 6.81
N GLY A 35 9.27 3.07 6.90
CA GLY A 35 8.81 2.53 8.17
C GLY A 35 9.94 1.94 9.02
N TRP A 36 10.89 1.25 8.38
CA TRP A 36 12.07 0.72 9.05
C TRP A 36 12.93 1.84 9.65
N LEU A 37 13.21 2.90 8.88
CA LEU A 37 13.97 4.05 9.35
C LEU A 37 13.28 4.76 10.53
N ILE A 38 11.96 4.92 10.47
CA ILE A 38 11.18 5.51 11.56
C ILE A 38 11.28 4.68 12.82
N VAL A 39 11.11 3.36 12.72
CA VAL A 39 11.21 2.47 13.88
C VAL A 39 12.63 2.41 14.42
N GLU A 40 13.67 2.45 13.59
CA GLU A 40 15.04 2.49 14.08
C GLU A 40 15.32 3.80 14.86
N ALA A 41 14.82 4.94 14.35
CA ALA A 41 14.94 6.22 15.03
C ALA A 41 14.19 6.23 16.37
N LEU A 42 12.92 5.79 16.38
CA LEU A 42 12.11 5.70 17.59
C LEU A 42 12.54 4.56 18.53
N GLY A 43 13.20 3.54 18.04
CA GLY A 43 13.78 2.47 18.84
C GLY A 43 14.94 2.96 19.71
N LYS A 44 15.66 4.00 19.27
CA LYS A 44 16.74 4.64 20.05
C LYS A 44 16.20 5.65 21.05
N SER A 45 15.25 6.51 20.64
CA SER A 45 14.69 7.53 21.53
C SER A 45 13.66 6.96 22.50
N GLY A 46 12.97 5.88 22.11
CA GLY A 46 11.73 5.38 22.70
C GLY A 46 10.58 6.39 22.57
N ILE A 47 9.35 5.88 22.59
CA ILE A 47 8.13 6.68 22.59
C ILE A 47 7.77 6.93 24.06
N HIS A 48 7.84 8.19 24.49
CA HIS A 48 7.45 8.60 25.84
C HIS A 48 5.99 9.03 25.86
N PHE A 49 5.16 8.35 26.64
CA PHE A 49 3.76 8.74 26.84
C PHE A 49 3.66 9.79 27.95
N SER A 50 4.24 10.97 27.75
CA SER A 50 4.37 11.99 28.81
C SER A 50 3.03 12.46 29.41
N SER A 51 1.93 12.41 28.67
CA SER A 51 0.60 12.82 29.12
C SER A 51 -0.20 11.72 29.84
N TRP A 52 0.23 10.46 29.75
CA TRP A 52 -0.43 9.30 30.39
C TRP A 52 0.54 8.49 31.26
N GLY A 53 1.80 8.92 31.36
CA GLY A 53 2.90 8.18 31.99
C GLY A 53 2.65 7.91 33.47
N GLU A 54 2.12 8.88 34.22
CA GLU A 54 1.74 8.70 35.63
C GLU A 54 0.64 7.64 35.79
N GLY A 55 -0.33 7.61 34.86
CA GLY A 55 -1.38 6.61 34.83
C GLY A 55 -0.83 5.21 34.55
N PHE A 56 0.12 5.07 33.62
CA PHE A 56 0.79 3.80 33.29
C PHE A 56 1.72 3.32 34.42
N GLU A 57 2.49 4.22 35.04
CA GLU A 57 3.36 3.87 36.17
C GLU A 57 2.56 3.47 37.41
N ALA A 58 1.40 4.10 37.66
CA ALA A 58 0.50 3.75 38.74
C ALA A 58 -0.11 2.33 38.62
N ILE A 59 -0.21 1.79 37.40
CA ILE A 59 -0.64 0.41 37.14
C ILE A 59 0.55 -0.56 36.92
N GLY A 60 1.79 -0.10 37.15
CA GLY A 60 3.01 -0.91 37.06
C GLY A 60 3.57 -1.10 35.65
N PHE A 61 3.13 -0.32 34.67
CA PHE A 61 3.61 -0.36 33.29
C PHE A 61 4.64 0.76 33.02
N ALA A 62 5.62 0.48 32.14
CA ALA A 62 6.62 1.46 31.76
C ALA A 62 6.02 2.58 30.89
N ALA A 63 6.25 3.84 31.26
CA ALA A 63 5.81 5.02 30.49
C ALA A 63 6.54 5.21 29.14
N LYS A 64 7.51 4.34 28.83
CA LYS A 64 8.34 4.37 27.62
C LYS A 64 8.21 3.06 26.85
N VAL A 65 7.77 3.15 25.59
CA VAL A 65 7.61 1.99 24.69
C VAL A 65 8.60 2.08 23.54
N TYR A 66 9.27 0.97 23.26
CA TYR A 66 10.21 0.85 22.16
C TYR A 66 9.57 0.04 21.03
N PRO A 67 9.37 0.62 19.84
CA PRO A 67 8.86 -0.14 18.72
C PRO A 67 9.91 -1.14 18.24
N VAL A 68 9.46 -2.35 17.91
CA VAL A 68 10.31 -3.43 17.40
C VAL A 68 9.62 -4.01 16.17
N ILE A 69 10.38 -4.16 15.07
CA ILE A 69 9.90 -4.83 13.86
C ILE A 69 10.57 -6.18 13.74
N THR A 70 9.75 -7.22 13.59
CA THR A 70 10.19 -8.59 13.30
C THR A 70 10.22 -8.81 11.79
N PRO A 71 11.18 -9.58 11.22
CA PRO A 71 11.21 -9.88 9.79
C PRO A 71 9.91 -10.49 9.23
N SER A 72 9.18 -11.28 10.05
CA SER A 72 7.87 -11.83 9.69
C SER A 72 6.82 -10.76 9.38
N PHE A 73 6.89 -9.60 10.04
CA PHE A 73 5.97 -8.49 9.82
C PHE A 73 6.09 -7.89 8.42
N PHE A 74 7.31 -7.78 7.88
CA PHE A 74 7.54 -7.30 6.51
C PHE A 74 6.92 -8.21 5.46
N ILE A 75 7.05 -9.53 5.65
CA ILE A 75 6.48 -10.52 4.72
C ILE A 75 4.95 -10.42 4.73
N ILE A 76 4.34 -10.39 5.92
CA ILE A 76 2.89 -10.30 6.08
C ILE A 76 2.36 -9.01 5.44
N ILE A 77 2.97 -7.86 5.72
CA ILE A 77 2.56 -6.57 5.13
C ILE A 77 2.68 -6.59 3.61
N THR A 78 3.80 -7.08 3.07
CA THR A 78 4.02 -7.12 1.62
C THR A 78 2.93 -7.94 0.94
N ILE A 79 2.61 -9.11 1.50
CA ILE A 79 1.54 -9.97 0.99
C ILE A 79 0.20 -9.21 1.06
N MET A 80 -0.14 -8.61 2.19
CA MET A 80 -1.38 -7.85 2.36
C MET A 80 -1.51 -6.72 1.34
N VAL A 81 -0.45 -5.92 1.15
CA VAL A 81 -0.44 -4.80 0.22
C VAL A 81 -0.67 -5.26 -1.23
N ILE A 82 0.01 -6.33 -1.66
CA ILE A 82 -0.19 -6.92 -3.00
C ILE A 82 -1.62 -7.43 -3.17
N PHE A 83 -2.16 -8.16 -2.18
CA PHE A 83 -3.54 -8.65 -2.23
C PHE A 83 -4.55 -7.52 -2.31
N THR A 84 -4.41 -6.49 -1.48
CA THR A 84 -5.29 -5.32 -1.48
C THR A 84 -5.23 -4.57 -2.80
N ALA A 85 -4.04 -4.40 -3.38
CA ALA A 85 -3.89 -3.73 -4.68
C ALA A 85 -4.57 -4.50 -5.81
N ILE A 86 -4.39 -5.83 -5.87
CA ILE A 86 -5.05 -6.68 -6.87
C ILE A 86 -6.57 -6.61 -6.72
N ILE A 87 -7.09 -6.73 -5.49
CA ILE A 87 -8.54 -6.68 -5.24
C ILE A 87 -9.10 -5.31 -5.65
N SER A 88 -8.42 -4.23 -5.28
CA SER A 88 -8.83 -2.87 -5.59
C SER A 88 -8.81 -2.57 -7.10
N SER A 89 -7.82 -3.09 -7.83
CA SER A 89 -7.67 -2.84 -9.27
C SER A 89 -8.59 -3.67 -10.17
N ILE A 90 -9.14 -4.79 -9.67
CA ILE A 90 -10.05 -5.64 -10.48
C ILE A 90 -11.30 -4.89 -10.93
N TRP A 91 -11.94 -4.11 -10.04
CA TRP A 91 -13.15 -3.37 -10.38
C TRP A 91 -12.91 -2.30 -11.47
N PRO A 92 -11.95 -1.36 -11.33
CA PRO A 92 -11.69 -0.37 -12.36
C PRO A 92 -11.16 -1.00 -13.65
N ALA A 93 -10.31 -2.04 -13.56
CA ALA A 93 -9.83 -2.74 -14.75
C ALA A 93 -10.98 -3.38 -15.54
N ARG A 94 -11.94 -4.02 -14.87
CA ARG A 94 -13.16 -4.54 -15.53
C ARG A 94 -14.05 -3.44 -16.09
N LYS A 95 -14.18 -2.32 -15.38
CA LYS A 95 -14.95 -1.16 -15.84
C LYS A 95 -14.33 -0.57 -17.12
N ALA A 96 -13.00 -0.46 -17.19
CA ALA A 96 -12.28 0.02 -18.36
C ALA A 96 -12.56 -0.83 -19.61
N LEU A 97 -12.70 -2.15 -19.45
CA LEU A 97 -13.03 -3.04 -20.57
C LEU A 97 -14.44 -2.85 -21.11
N LYS A 98 -15.37 -2.26 -20.35
CA LYS A 98 -16.76 -2.05 -20.79
C LYS A 98 -16.96 -0.72 -21.52
N LEU A 99 -15.95 0.15 -21.54
CA LEU A 99 -16.02 1.45 -22.23
C LEU A 99 -16.12 1.27 -23.74
N ILE A 100 -17.05 1.99 -24.37
CA ILE A 100 -17.20 2.03 -25.82
C ILE A 100 -16.07 2.92 -26.39
N PRO A 101 -15.23 2.42 -27.32
CA PRO A 101 -14.05 3.14 -27.78
C PRO A 101 -14.37 4.53 -28.38
N VAL A 102 -15.52 4.66 -29.04
CA VAL A 102 -16.01 5.90 -29.65
C VAL A 102 -16.44 6.92 -28.59
N GLU A 103 -17.10 6.50 -27.50
CA GLU A 103 -17.48 7.40 -26.41
C GLU A 103 -16.25 7.85 -25.60
N ALA A 104 -15.26 6.95 -25.44
CA ALA A 104 -14.00 7.26 -24.78
C ALA A 104 -13.11 8.26 -25.55
N LEU A 105 -13.41 8.53 -26.83
CA LEU A 105 -12.76 9.59 -27.63
C LEU A 105 -13.53 10.92 -27.58
N ARG A 106 -14.78 10.90 -27.12
CA ARG A 106 -15.72 12.03 -27.18
C ARG A 106 -15.85 12.79 -25.86
N THR A 107 -15.12 12.33 -24.84
CA THR A 107 -15.08 12.93 -23.50
C THR A 107 -13.86 13.87 -23.33
N GLU A 108 -13.13 14.14 -24.42
CA GLU A 108 -12.15 15.24 -24.51
C GLU A 108 -12.79 16.50 -25.09
#